data_AF-A0A6L3EXL4-F1
#
_entry.id   AF-A0A6L3EXL4-F1
#
_cell.length_a   1.000
_cell.length_b   1.000
_cell.length_c   1.000
_cell.angle_alpha   90.00
_cell.angle_beta   90.00
_cell.angle_gamma   90.00
#
_symmetry.space_group_name_H-M   'P 1'
#
loop_
_entity.id
_entity.type
_entity.pdbx_description
1 polymer ?
#
loop_
_entity_poly.entity_id
_entity_poly.type
_entity_poly.pdbx_seq_one_letter_code
_entity_poly.pdbx_strand_id
1 'polypeptide(L)'
;MKEELGVQNFLAIWHLRRKQVLSLVILCVISLTFSTGSVRAQTPHLAEVNFVITGRLVDSQGQPISTAKISLAGTGEENAHDAHDQETAVSSREDGTWLLSLPSLPSAEIHLKIERPHFKTVTIPFDNNILPQLEETRSHHVGDLTLERRITAGFWAATIIFVGLLLLIAFEKLHSTTAALAGISAIFIVTFLGQTLSSDLYIISFDRALTYINWEVIFLLIAMMIMIAIIESTGIFQWMAFQAYRISRGRSWILVLMLMGITAVASALLDNFTTMLLMTPISLQIALALRINPLALIIPEVLASNVGGISTLIGTPTNILIGAYADIGFSDFLVHQTVGVLVALIVMGGYVLFHYRAEWRKTSKDLSPKLYAILEKNAAIDDPDALWKSGLVFVLTLVGFVVGERYHIVPAVPALIGATALLVWLQPDVHEMIRSVDWTTLVFFMALFIVVGAVQEVGLISFIADRISHLVGDNLALGIFVMVFGAGTLSLAIANIPLAASLLPVADLLTGNITGAGNKALYYSLSMGAAMGGNGLLIGGEANLVTAGIVAQTDSPISFKEFMRIGLPVTYLTLTIGYLWLLLHFVIFGS
;
A
#
# COMPACT_ATOMS: atom_id res chain seq x y z
N MET A 1 23.34 -9.25 -57.00
CA MET A 1 21.97 -8.69 -56.98
C MET A 1 21.14 -9.07 -55.73
N LYS A 2 21.68 -9.76 -54.71
CA LYS A 2 20.99 -10.03 -53.42
C LYS A 2 21.57 -9.30 -52.21
N GLU A 3 22.77 -8.72 -52.30
CA GLU A 3 23.37 -7.93 -51.20
C GLU A 3 23.00 -6.44 -51.24
N GLU A 4 22.75 -5.85 -52.41
CA GLU A 4 22.34 -4.43 -52.50
C GLU A 4 20.90 -4.17 -52.00
N LEU A 5 20.03 -5.19 -52.05
CA LEU A 5 18.64 -5.10 -51.56
C LEU A 5 18.54 -5.15 -50.02
N GLY A 6 19.53 -5.70 -49.32
CA GLY A 6 19.57 -5.75 -47.85
C GLY A 6 19.97 -4.40 -47.24
N VAL A 7 20.91 -3.69 -47.87
CA VAL A 7 21.41 -2.40 -47.38
C VAL A 7 20.38 -1.28 -47.60
N GLN A 8 19.64 -1.29 -48.72
CA GLN A 8 18.57 -0.32 -48.96
C GLN A 8 17.37 -0.51 -48.01
N ASN A 9 16.99 -1.75 -47.68
CA ASN A 9 15.94 -2.00 -46.69
C ASN A 9 16.37 -1.63 -45.26
N PHE A 10 17.63 -1.85 -44.90
CA PHE A 10 18.15 -1.45 -43.59
C PHE A 10 18.22 0.08 -43.44
N LEU A 11 18.64 0.80 -44.49
CA LEU A 11 18.65 2.27 -44.52
C LEU A 11 17.22 2.85 -44.51
N ALA A 12 16.26 2.22 -45.19
CA ALA A 12 14.86 2.64 -45.17
C ALA A 12 14.21 2.45 -43.78
N ILE A 13 14.47 1.33 -43.11
CA ILE A 13 13.98 1.04 -41.75
C ILE A 13 14.66 1.96 -40.72
N TRP A 14 15.95 2.25 -40.89
CA TRP A 14 16.67 3.21 -40.03
C TRP A 14 16.14 4.64 -40.19
N HIS A 15 15.84 5.06 -41.43
CA HIS A 15 15.22 6.37 -41.69
C HIS A 15 13.78 6.47 -41.16
N LEU A 16 12.99 5.39 -41.20
CA LEU A 16 11.65 5.35 -40.58
C LEU A 16 11.72 5.44 -39.05
N ARG A 17 12.61 4.68 -38.42
CA ARG A 17 12.82 4.70 -36.96
C ARG A 17 13.36 6.04 -36.47
N ARG A 18 14.26 6.69 -37.23
CA ARG A 18 14.75 8.05 -36.92
C ARG A 18 13.63 9.08 -37.00
N LYS A 19 12.73 9.00 -37.99
CA LYS A 19 11.57 9.89 -38.07
C LYS A 19 10.61 9.68 -36.89
N GLN A 20 10.33 8.45 -36.49
CA GLN A 20 9.44 8.17 -35.35
C GLN A 20 10.02 8.66 -34.00
N VAL A 21 11.32 8.47 -33.77
CA VAL A 21 12.00 9.01 -32.58
C VAL A 21 12.04 10.53 -32.61
N LEU A 22 12.28 11.15 -33.78
CA LEU A 22 12.25 12.60 -33.92
C LEU A 22 10.83 13.16 -33.73
N SER A 23 9.80 12.46 -34.21
CA SER A 23 8.39 12.82 -33.98
C SER A 23 8.02 12.76 -32.50
N LEU A 24 8.48 11.75 -31.76
CA LEU A 24 8.27 11.62 -30.31
C LEU A 24 8.97 12.73 -29.52
N VAL A 25 10.21 13.06 -29.90
CA VAL A 25 10.95 14.18 -29.28
C VAL A 25 10.27 15.52 -29.60
N ILE A 26 9.81 15.72 -30.83
CA ILE A 26 9.05 16.92 -31.22
C ILE A 26 7.70 16.98 -30.48
N LEU A 27 7.00 15.85 -30.29
CA LEU A 27 5.76 15.81 -29.53
C LEU A 27 6.01 16.16 -28.05
N CYS A 28 7.07 15.63 -27.44
CA CYS A 28 7.47 15.97 -26.07
C CYS A 28 7.85 17.46 -25.92
N VAL A 29 8.56 18.02 -26.91
CA VAL A 29 8.92 19.45 -26.92
C VAL A 29 7.69 20.32 -27.14
N ILE A 30 6.75 19.94 -28.01
CA ILE A 30 5.49 20.65 -28.21
C ILE A 30 4.65 20.63 -26.92
N SER A 31 4.54 19.48 -26.25
CA SER A 31 3.86 19.35 -24.96
C SER A 31 4.50 20.21 -23.85
N LEU A 32 5.82 20.39 -23.87
CA LEU A 32 6.55 21.27 -22.95
C LEU A 32 6.39 22.76 -23.29
N THR A 33 6.16 23.11 -24.56
CA THR A 33 5.95 24.52 -24.99
C THR A 33 4.49 24.99 -24.89
N PHE A 34 3.52 24.09 -24.79
CA PHE A 34 2.10 24.44 -24.64
C PHE A 34 1.64 24.59 -23.17
N SER A 35 2.53 24.45 -22.18
CA SER A 35 2.17 24.67 -20.76
C SER A 35 2.19 26.13 -20.31
N THR A 36 2.60 27.08 -21.18
CA THR A 36 2.48 28.52 -20.90
C THR A 36 1.22 29.11 -21.52
N GLY A 37 0.07 28.48 -21.26
CA GLY A 37 -1.22 29.15 -21.40
C GLY A 37 -1.36 30.12 -20.24
N SER A 38 -0.98 31.38 -20.43
CA SER A 38 -1.32 32.45 -19.49
C SER A 38 -2.85 32.47 -19.35
N VAL A 39 -3.36 31.95 -18.23
CA VAL A 39 -4.75 32.14 -17.83
C VAL A 39 -4.95 33.65 -17.72
N ARG A 40 -5.60 34.23 -18.73
CA ARG A 40 -6.02 35.62 -18.69
C ARG A 40 -7.08 35.69 -17.61
N ALA A 41 -6.68 36.20 -16.44
CA ALA A 41 -7.62 36.52 -15.38
C ALA A 41 -8.75 37.34 -15.98
N GLN A 42 -9.96 36.77 -15.99
CA GLN A 42 -11.17 37.54 -16.18
C GLN A 42 -11.18 38.56 -15.03
N THR A 43 -11.09 39.84 -15.37
CA THR A 43 -11.38 40.93 -14.44
C THR A 43 -12.74 40.64 -13.80
N PRO A 44 -12.84 40.54 -12.46
CA PRO A 44 -14.12 40.31 -11.83
C PRO A 44 -15.03 41.50 -12.14
N HIS A 45 -16.25 41.18 -12.59
CA HIS A 45 -17.36 42.12 -12.58
C HIS A 45 -17.44 42.75 -11.17
N LEU A 46 -17.69 44.06 -11.14
CA LEU A 46 -17.89 44.89 -9.95
C LEU A 46 -18.52 44.09 -8.80
N ALA A 47 -17.74 43.89 -7.74
CA ALA A 47 -18.13 43.10 -6.58
C ALA A 47 -19.36 43.70 -5.89
N GLU A 48 -20.43 42.90 -5.78
CA GLU A 48 -21.37 43.03 -4.67
C GLU A 48 -20.58 42.99 -3.35
N VAL A 49 -20.95 43.87 -2.42
CA VAL A 49 -20.23 44.02 -1.14
C VAL A 49 -20.56 42.82 -0.26
N ASN A 50 -19.73 41.77 -0.34
CA ASN A 50 -19.91 40.56 0.45
C ASN A 50 -19.09 40.62 1.74
N PHE A 51 -19.71 40.24 2.86
CA PHE A 51 -19.05 40.00 4.15
C PHE A 51 -18.52 38.58 4.17
N VAL A 52 -17.30 38.35 4.68
CA VAL A 52 -16.68 37.03 4.66
C VAL A 52 -16.36 36.55 6.06
N ILE A 53 -16.82 35.35 6.40
CA ILE A 53 -16.43 34.67 7.64
C ILE A 53 -15.60 33.44 7.27
N THR A 54 -14.47 33.28 7.95
CA THR A 54 -13.57 32.15 7.75
C THR A 54 -13.24 31.48 9.07
N GLY A 55 -12.95 30.20 9.02
CA GLY A 55 -12.43 29.46 10.16
C GLY A 55 -11.87 28.11 9.72
N ARG A 56 -11.42 27.34 10.70
CA ARG A 56 -10.93 25.97 10.49
C ARG A 56 -11.61 25.02 11.46
N LEU A 57 -12.04 23.87 10.97
CA LEU A 57 -12.61 22.81 11.79
C LEU A 57 -11.56 21.74 12.06
N VAL A 58 -11.40 21.40 13.33
CA VAL A 58 -10.48 20.34 13.79
C VAL A 58 -11.22 19.38 14.72
N ASP A 59 -10.76 18.14 14.81
CA ASP A 59 -11.25 17.20 15.81
C ASP A 59 -10.48 17.34 17.15
N SER A 60 -10.84 16.52 18.14
CA SER A 60 -10.19 16.53 19.46
C SER A 60 -8.69 16.19 19.42
N GLN A 61 -8.18 15.66 18.31
CA GLN A 61 -6.77 15.33 18.07
C GLN A 61 -6.08 16.39 17.18
N GLY A 62 -6.76 17.51 16.89
CA GLY A 62 -6.23 18.59 16.05
C GLY A 62 -6.23 18.28 14.55
N GLN A 63 -6.87 17.18 14.12
CA GLN A 63 -6.93 16.81 12.71
C GLN A 63 -8.03 17.56 11.97
N PRO A 64 -7.80 17.99 10.72
CA PRO A 64 -8.78 18.77 9.97
C PRO A 64 -10.06 17.99 9.66
N ILE A 65 -11.20 18.67 9.76
CA ILE A 65 -12.52 18.10 9.49
C ILE A 65 -13.06 18.65 8.17
N SER A 66 -13.00 17.82 7.12
CA SER A 66 -13.58 18.10 5.81
C SER A 66 -15.09 17.85 5.70
N THR A 67 -15.76 18.37 4.68
CA THR A 67 -17.18 18.05 4.36
C THR A 67 -18.19 18.30 5.49
N ALA A 68 -17.84 19.09 6.50
CA ALA A 68 -18.81 19.59 7.47
C ALA A 68 -19.65 20.67 6.78
N LYS A 69 -20.95 20.66 7.01
CA LYS A 69 -21.87 21.68 6.54
C LYS A 69 -21.89 22.84 7.54
N ILE A 70 -21.53 24.03 7.08
CA ILE A 70 -21.62 25.27 7.82
C ILE A 70 -22.81 26.05 7.25
N SER A 71 -23.78 26.40 8.10
CA SER A 71 -24.93 27.23 7.72
C SER A 71 -25.24 28.26 8.79
N LEU A 72 -25.94 29.33 8.40
CA LEU A 72 -26.53 30.27 9.35
C LEU A 72 -27.92 29.78 9.73
N ALA A 73 -28.28 29.87 11.01
CA ALA A 73 -29.62 29.58 11.52
C ALA A 73 -30.13 30.80 12.32
N GLY A 74 -31.33 31.28 12.01
CA GLY A 74 -31.96 32.40 12.72
C GLY A 74 -32.69 31.95 14.00
N THR A 75 -32.73 32.82 15.02
CA THR A 75 -33.56 32.63 16.23
C THR A 75 -35.04 32.87 15.92
N GLY A 76 -35.75 31.85 15.43
CA GLY A 76 -37.21 31.98 15.23
C GLY A 76 -37.94 30.89 14.46
N GLU A 77 -37.27 30.00 13.73
CA GLU A 77 -37.93 28.97 12.92
C GLU A 77 -37.53 27.56 13.35
N GLU A 78 -38.09 27.09 14.47
CA GLU A 78 -38.11 25.65 14.79
C GLU A 78 -39.08 24.85 13.89
N ASN A 79 -39.75 25.48 12.90
CA ASN A 79 -40.77 24.84 12.06
C ASN A 79 -40.79 25.32 10.58
N ALA A 80 -39.65 25.57 9.95
CA ALA A 80 -39.58 25.78 8.51
C ALA A 80 -38.58 24.80 7.88
N HIS A 81 -39.02 23.56 7.65
CA HIS A 81 -38.46 22.78 6.57
C HIS A 81 -38.71 23.55 5.26
N ASP A 82 -37.66 23.74 4.48
CA ASP A 82 -37.68 24.10 3.06
C ASP A 82 -37.88 25.61 2.71
N ALA A 83 -36.77 26.36 2.59
CA ALA A 83 -36.43 27.13 1.36
C ALA A 83 -35.25 28.10 1.54
N HIS A 84 -35.05 28.75 2.70
CA HIS A 84 -34.00 29.77 2.87
C HIS A 84 -32.66 29.27 3.45
N ASP A 85 -32.64 28.10 4.11
CA ASP A 85 -31.43 27.52 4.72
C ASP A 85 -30.40 26.95 3.71
N GLN A 86 -30.77 26.79 2.44
CA GLN A 86 -29.90 26.15 1.43
C GLN A 86 -29.00 27.13 0.67
N GLU A 87 -29.33 28.43 0.58
CA GLU A 87 -28.60 29.35 -0.30
C GLU A 87 -27.26 29.85 0.29
N THR A 88 -27.03 29.70 1.60
CA THR A 88 -25.78 30.12 2.26
C THR A 88 -25.00 28.98 2.93
N ALA A 89 -25.34 27.71 2.66
CA ALA A 89 -24.60 26.58 3.24
C ALA A 89 -23.28 26.33 2.49
N VAL A 90 -22.17 26.23 3.22
CA VAL A 90 -20.85 25.94 2.66
C VAL A 90 -20.28 24.69 3.32
N SER A 91 -19.54 23.89 2.56
CA SER A 91 -18.82 22.72 3.08
C SER A 91 -17.37 23.05 3.41
N SER A 92 -16.84 22.51 4.50
CA SER A 92 -15.41 22.59 4.80
C SER A 92 -14.57 21.81 3.78
N ARG A 93 -13.39 22.35 3.49
CA ARG A 93 -12.38 21.78 2.58
C ARG A 93 -11.58 20.67 3.29
N GLU A 94 -10.72 19.99 2.54
CA GLU A 94 -9.90 18.88 3.07
C GLU A 94 -8.98 19.28 4.23
N ASP A 95 -8.49 20.52 4.23
CA ASP A 95 -7.66 21.11 5.29
C ASP A 95 -8.48 21.62 6.50
N GLY A 96 -9.79 21.38 6.50
CA GLY A 96 -10.74 21.82 7.52
C GLY A 96 -11.15 23.28 7.37
N THR A 97 -10.59 24.03 6.43
CA THR A 97 -10.93 25.44 6.24
C THR A 97 -12.30 25.60 5.57
N TRP A 98 -12.99 26.67 5.94
CA TRP A 98 -14.27 27.03 5.34
C TRP A 98 -14.36 28.55 5.16
N LEU A 99 -15.12 28.95 4.15
CA LEU A 99 -15.34 30.35 3.80
C LEU A 99 -16.83 30.54 3.53
N LEU A 100 -17.49 31.29 4.41
CA LEU A 100 -18.88 31.67 4.27
C LEU A 100 -18.95 33.13 3.78
N SER A 101 -19.57 33.33 2.62
CA SER A 101 -19.77 34.65 2.03
C SER A 101 -21.22 35.08 2.23
N LEU A 102 -21.44 36.25 2.81
CA LEU A 102 -22.75 36.82 3.09
C LEU A 102 -23.00 38.07 2.23
N PRO A 103 -24.12 38.15 1.51
CA PRO A 103 -24.45 39.31 0.69
C PRO A 103 -24.86 40.55 1.52
N SER A 104 -25.28 40.37 2.76
CA SER A 104 -25.64 41.45 3.69
C SER A 104 -25.45 41.03 5.15
N LEU A 105 -25.27 42.02 6.03
CA LEU A 105 -25.26 41.78 7.48
C LEU A 105 -26.67 41.44 7.96
N PRO A 106 -26.84 40.34 8.71
CA PRO A 106 -28.15 39.97 9.24
C PRO A 106 -28.61 40.90 10.35
N SER A 107 -29.91 41.20 10.36
CA SER A 107 -30.56 42.12 11.31
C SER A 107 -31.11 41.46 12.59
N ALA A 108 -30.87 40.16 12.78
CA ALA A 108 -31.36 39.36 13.92
C ALA A 108 -30.22 38.56 14.58
N GLU A 109 -30.43 38.04 15.78
CA GLU A 109 -29.50 37.11 16.43
C GLU A 109 -29.41 35.81 15.60
N ILE A 110 -28.27 35.63 14.91
CA ILE A 110 -28.00 34.45 14.09
C ILE A 110 -27.02 33.54 14.81
N HIS A 111 -27.18 32.24 14.63
CA HIS A 111 -26.20 31.25 15.05
C HIS A 111 -25.51 30.63 13.85
N LEU A 112 -24.19 30.45 13.95
CA LEU A 112 -23.44 29.58 13.05
C LEU A 112 -23.70 28.14 13.47
N LYS A 113 -24.37 27.36 12.62
CA LYS A 113 -24.64 25.95 12.84
C LYS A 113 -23.65 25.12 12.02
N ILE A 114 -22.93 24.24 12.69
CA ILE A 114 -21.91 23.37 12.07
C ILE A 114 -22.33 21.93 12.27
N GLU A 115 -22.61 21.24 11.16
CA GLU A 115 -23.12 19.87 11.14
C GLU A 115 -22.20 18.97 10.31
N ARG A 116 -21.73 17.88 10.93
CA ARG A 116 -21.09 16.78 10.20
C ARG A 116 -21.61 15.46 10.78
N PRO A 117 -21.97 14.47 9.94
CA PRO A 117 -22.25 13.12 10.42
C PRO A 117 -21.11 12.63 11.32
N HIS A 118 -21.45 11.89 12.38
CA HIS A 118 -20.49 11.36 13.38
C HIS A 118 -19.86 12.38 14.33
N PHE A 119 -20.22 13.66 14.23
CA PHE A 119 -19.82 14.70 15.17
C PHE A 119 -21.03 15.27 15.92
N LYS A 120 -20.76 15.88 17.08
CA LYS A 120 -21.76 16.69 17.78
C LYS A 120 -21.97 17.98 16.99
N THR A 121 -23.24 18.34 16.74
CA THR A 121 -23.59 19.63 16.14
C THR A 121 -23.15 20.75 17.07
N VAL A 122 -22.41 21.71 16.54
CA VAL A 122 -21.96 22.90 17.27
C VAL A 122 -22.69 24.11 16.74
N THR A 123 -23.27 24.88 17.67
CA THR A 123 -24.01 26.10 17.38
C THR A 123 -23.32 27.25 18.10
N ILE A 124 -22.75 28.18 17.33
CA ILE A 124 -22.02 29.34 17.87
C ILE A 124 -22.88 30.58 17.68
N PRO A 125 -23.26 31.30 18.74
CA PRO A 125 -23.96 32.57 18.59
C PRO A 125 -23.07 33.61 17.89
N PHE A 126 -23.62 34.32 16.90
CA PHE A 126 -23.04 35.59 16.47
C PHE A 126 -23.28 36.63 17.56
N ASP A 127 -22.39 36.66 18.56
CA ASP A 127 -22.49 37.59 19.68
C ASP A 127 -22.15 39.03 19.25
N ASN A 128 -22.53 40.02 20.07
CA ASN A 128 -22.40 41.47 19.86
C ASN A 128 -20.95 41.97 19.63
N ASN A 129 -19.94 41.10 19.71
CA ASN A 129 -18.54 41.42 19.43
C ASN A 129 -18.10 41.10 17.98
N ILE A 130 -18.82 40.23 17.27
CA ILE A 130 -18.47 39.80 15.90
C ILE A 130 -19.09 40.74 14.86
N LEU A 131 -20.32 41.21 15.11
CA LEU A 131 -21.04 42.16 14.26
C LEU A 131 -20.27 43.48 14.05
N PRO A 132 -19.74 44.17 15.09
CA PRO A 132 -18.97 45.40 14.91
C PRO A 132 -17.68 45.19 14.10
N GLN A 133 -17.02 44.03 14.26
CA GLN A 133 -15.82 43.69 13.50
C GLN A 133 -16.15 43.43 12.04
N LEU A 134 -17.22 42.69 11.74
CA LEU A 134 -17.67 42.50 10.37
C LEU A 134 -18.14 43.80 9.70
N GLU A 135 -18.72 44.73 10.46
CA GLU A 135 -19.04 46.08 9.99
C GLU A 135 -17.78 46.89 9.64
N GLU A 136 -16.71 46.76 10.42
CA GLU A 136 -15.47 47.54 10.25
C GLU A 136 -14.51 46.94 9.20
N THR A 137 -14.19 45.65 9.30
CA THR A 137 -13.18 44.99 8.45
C THR A 137 -13.78 44.19 7.30
N ARG A 138 -15.10 43.97 7.27
CA ARG A 138 -15.82 43.13 6.28
C ARG A 138 -15.39 41.66 6.24
N SER A 139 -14.47 41.26 7.12
CA SER A 139 -14.00 39.90 7.26
C SER A 139 -13.74 39.54 8.72
N HIS A 140 -14.16 38.35 9.14
CA HIS A 140 -13.89 37.84 10.48
C HIS A 140 -13.34 36.41 10.43
N HIS A 141 -12.29 36.15 11.22
CA HIS A 141 -11.66 34.83 11.34
C HIS A 141 -11.97 34.23 12.71
N VAL A 142 -12.77 33.17 12.73
CA VAL A 142 -13.28 32.52 13.96
C VAL A 142 -12.20 31.70 14.68
N GLY A 143 -11.09 31.37 13.99
CA GLY A 143 -10.05 30.50 14.53
C GLY A 143 -10.35 29.01 14.32
N ASP A 144 -9.66 28.18 15.09
CA ASP A 144 -9.83 26.73 15.08
C ASP A 144 -11.00 26.34 15.99
N LEU A 145 -11.99 25.66 15.42
CA LEU A 145 -13.15 25.15 16.13
C LEU A 145 -13.05 23.63 16.26
N THR A 146 -13.06 23.15 17.49
CA THR A 146 -12.98 21.72 17.78
C THR A 146 -14.36 21.07 17.76
N LEU A 147 -14.57 20.05 16.92
CA LEU A 147 -15.76 19.22 16.94
C LEU A 147 -15.48 17.89 17.63
N GLU A 148 -16.31 17.55 18.60
CA GLU A 148 -16.24 16.26 19.28
C GLU A 148 -16.94 15.15 18.49
N ARG A 149 -16.27 14.01 18.34
CA ARG A 149 -16.87 12.82 17.74
C ARG A 149 -17.97 12.25 18.66
N ARG A 150 -19.02 11.70 18.05
CA ARG A 150 -20.08 10.96 18.74
C ARG A 150 -20.07 9.50 18.27
N ILE A 151 -20.23 8.57 19.21
CA ILE A 151 -20.38 7.14 18.89
C ILE A 151 -21.84 6.90 18.49
N THR A 152 -22.08 6.60 17.21
CA THR A 152 -23.41 6.35 16.64
C THR A 152 -23.70 4.86 16.46
N ALA A 153 -24.91 4.50 16.02
CA ALA A 153 -25.20 3.13 15.58
C ALA A 153 -24.35 2.74 14.35
N GLY A 154 -24.11 3.69 13.45
CA GLY A 154 -23.24 3.55 12.27
C GLY A 154 -21.80 3.21 12.65
N PHE A 155 -21.27 3.78 13.74
CA PHE A 155 -19.96 3.40 14.29
C PHE A 155 -19.87 1.91 14.60
N TRP A 156 -20.85 1.38 15.33
CA TRP A 156 -20.87 -0.04 15.69
C TRP A 156 -21.10 -0.93 14.49
N ALA A 157 -22.00 -0.54 13.58
CA ALA A 157 -22.26 -1.29 12.36
C ALA A 157 -20.99 -1.39 11.49
N ALA A 158 -20.31 -0.27 11.23
CA ALA A 158 -19.05 -0.24 10.50
C ALA A 158 -17.96 -1.08 11.20
N THR A 159 -17.85 -0.98 12.53
CA THR A 159 -16.90 -1.77 13.32
C THR A 159 -17.17 -3.27 13.20
N ILE A 160 -18.42 -3.70 13.32
CA ILE A 160 -18.82 -5.11 13.19
C ILE A 160 -18.54 -5.63 11.78
N ILE A 161 -18.88 -4.85 10.75
CA ILE A 161 -18.60 -5.22 9.36
C ILE A 161 -17.09 -5.34 9.12
N PHE A 162 -16.31 -4.40 9.65
CA PHE A 162 -14.86 -4.40 9.48
C PHE A 162 -14.18 -5.56 10.21
N VAL A 163 -14.53 -5.82 11.47
CA VAL A 163 -14.03 -6.99 12.21
C VAL A 163 -14.50 -8.29 11.53
N GLY A 164 -15.75 -8.34 11.08
CA GLY A 164 -16.28 -9.47 10.32
C GLY A 164 -15.50 -9.74 9.03
N LEU A 165 -15.16 -8.69 8.27
CA LEU A 165 -14.30 -8.76 7.09
C LEU A 165 -12.93 -9.35 7.45
N LEU A 166 -12.25 -8.79 8.46
CA LEU A 166 -10.94 -9.28 8.89
C LEU A 166 -10.99 -10.75 9.31
N LEU A 167 -12.04 -11.17 10.03
CA LEU A 167 -12.21 -12.57 10.44
C LEU A 167 -12.55 -13.49 9.26
N LEU A 168 -13.34 -13.04 8.28
CA LEU A 168 -13.63 -13.82 7.07
C LEU A 168 -12.37 -14.09 6.25
N ILE A 169 -11.49 -13.09 6.15
CA ILE A 169 -10.17 -13.22 5.52
C ILE A 169 -9.27 -14.13 6.35
N ALA A 170 -9.14 -13.87 7.66
CA ALA A 170 -8.27 -14.63 8.58
C ALA A 170 -8.60 -16.13 8.63
N PHE A 171 -9.89 -16.48 8.59
CA PHE A 171 -10.32 -17.88 8.61
C PHE A 171 -10.50 -18.49 7.21
N GLU A 172 -10.14 -17.75 6.14
CA GLU A 172 -10.25 -18.19 4.74
C GLU A 172 -11.62 -18.78 4.37
N LYS A 173 -12.69 -18.33 5.04
CA LYS A 173 -14.06 -18.80 4.73
C LYS A 173 -14.50 -18.32 3.36
N LEU A 174 -13.96 -17.20 2.91
CA LEU A 174 -14.17 -16.60 1.60
C LEU A 174 -12.82 -16.15 1.03
N HIS A 175 -12.72 -16.10 -0.29
CA HIS A 175 -11.61 -15.43 -0.96
C HIS A 175 -11.52 -13.96 -0.48
N SER A 176 -10.30 -13.44 -0.30
CA SER A 176 -10.06 -12.10 0.26
C SER A 176 -10.85 -11.01 -0.47
N THR A 177 -10.83 -11.01 -1.79
CA THR A 177 -11.63 -10.12 -2.65
C THR A 177 -13.13 -10.23 -2.43
N THR A 178 -13.67 -11.45 -2.33
CA THR A 178 -15.09 -11.67 -2.09
C THR A 178 -15.49 -11.16 -0.70
N ALA A 179 -14.65 -11.40 0.31
CA ALA A 179 -14.87 -10.88 1.65
C ALA A 179 -14.88 -9.33 1.64
N ALA A 180 -13.91 -8.70 0.97
CA ALA A 180 -13.83 -7.25 0.85
C ALA A 180 -15.06 -6.65 0.15
N LEU A 181 -15.49 -7.22 -0.99
CA LEU A 181 -16.71 -6.82 -1.70
C LEU A 181 -17.98 -7.00 -0.86
N ALA A 182 -18.07 -8.08 -0.09
CA ALA A 182 -19.16 -8.27 0.87
C ALA A 182 -19.14 -7.19 1.97
N GLY A 183 -17.95 -6.81 2.44
CA GLY A 183 -17.75 -5.69 3.36
C GLY A 183 -18.26 -4.37 2.80
N ILE A 184 -17.87 -3.98 1.59
CA ILE A 184 -18.35 -2.73 0.96
C ILE A 184 -19.87 -2.78 0.78
N SER A 185 -20.39 -3.93 0.33
CA SER A 185 -21.81 -4.11 0.09
C SER A 185 -22.60 -3.96 1.38
N ALA A 186 -22.13 -4.54 2.48
CA ALA A 186 -22.73 -4.39 3.80
C ALA A 186 -22.70 -2.93 4.28
N ILE A 187 -21.59 -2.20 4.08
CA ILE A 187 -21.49 -0.77 4.44
C ILE A 187 -22.50 0.06 3.66
N PHE A 188 -22.63 -0.16 2.35
CA PHE A 188 -23.60 0.57 1.53
C PHE A 188 -25.05 0.19 1.86
N ILE A 189 -25.33 -1.08 2.13
CA ILE A 189 -26.67 -1.50 2.59
C ILE A 189 -27.01 -0.78 3.91
N VAL A 190 -26.10 -0.77 4.88
CA VAL A 190 -26.32 -0.07 6.16
C VAL A 190 -26.45 1.43 5.95
N THR A 191 -25.64 2.03 5.08
CA THR A 191 -25.70 3.48 4.86
C THR A 191 -27.00 3.88 4.17
N PHE A 192 -27.34 3.29 3.02
CA PHE A 192 -28.49 3.73 2.22
C PHE A 192 -29.82 3.22 2.76
N LEU A 193 -29.87 2.01 3.31
CA LEU A 193 -31.10 1.42 3.85
C LEU A 193 -31.26 1.74 5.34
N GLY A 194 -30.16 1.74 6.10
CA GLY A 194 -30.17 2.11 7.52
C GLY A 194 -30.53 3.57 7.75
N GLN A 195 -30.11 4.48 6.85
CA GLN A 195 -30.49 5.90 6.95
C GLN A 195 -32.01 6.12 6.88
N THR A 196 -32.76 5.27 6.17
CA THR A 196 -34.24 5.34 6.15
C THR A 196 -34.88 4.94 7.49
N LEU A 197 -34.18 4.16 8.31
CA LEU A 197 -34.64 3.72 9.63
C LEU A 197 -34.20 4.71 10.71
N SER A 198 -32.94 5.13 10.68
CA SER A 198 -32.36 6.10 11.61
C SER A 198 -31.19 6.82 10.96
N SER A 199 -31.13 8.14 11.13
CA SER A 199 -30.00 8.97 10.68
C SER A 199 -28.68 8.56 11.35
N ASP A 200 -28.73 7.91 12.52
CA ASP A 200 -27.54 7.43 13.23
C ASP A 200 -26.89 6.19 12.59
N LEU A 201 -27.53 5.53 11.63
CA LEU A 201 -26.96 4.39 10.89
C LEU A 201 -26.18 4.80 9.63
N TYR A 202 -26.20 6.08 9.26
CA TYR A 202 -25.36 6.58 8.16
C TYR A 202 -23.89 6.27 8.46
N ILE A 203 -23.13 5.76 7.49
CA ILE A 203 -21.68 5.49 7.62
C ILE A 203 -20.90 6.43 6.68
N ILE A 204 -21.07 6.26 5.37
CA ILE A 204 -20.33 7.00 4.33
C ILE A 204 -21.13 7.09 3.03
N SER A 205 -21.03 8.21 2.30
CA SER A 205 -21.64 8.35 0.97
C SER A 205 -20.81 7.64 -0.12
N PHE A 206 -21.43 7.35 -1.26
CA PHE A 206 -20.74 6.69 -2.37
C PHE A 206 -19.59 7.55 -2.93
N ASP A 207 -19.82 8.83 -3.19
CA ASP A 207 -18.78 9.73 -3.69
C ASP A 207 -17.61 9.84 -2.71
N ARG A 208 -17.90 9.93 -1.40
CA ARG A 208 -16.86 9.97 -0.37
C ARG A 208 -16.09 8.65 -0.30
N ALA A 209 -16.77 7.52 -0.44
CA ALA A 209 -16.11 6.21 -0.48
C ALA A 209 -15.09 6.12 -1.64
N LEU A 210 -15.42 6.65 -2.82
CA LEU A 210 -14.49 6.65 -3.96
C LEU A 210 -13.24 7.50 -3.71
N THR A 211 -13.33 8.57 -2.91
CA THR A 211 -12.15 9.39 -2.57
C THR A 211 -11.13 8.67 -1.71
N TYR A 212 -11.52 7.58 -1.04
CA TYR A 212 -10.60 6.76 -0.24
C TYR A 212 -9.76 5.80 -1.09
N ILE A 213 -10.13 5.56 -2.36
CA ILE A 213 -9.33 4.70 -3.24
C ILE A 213 -8.03 5.40 -3.60
N ASN A 214 -6.90 4.80 -3.23
CA ASN A 214 -5.59 5.29 -3.64
C ASN A 214 -5.25 4.82 -5.06
N TRP A 215 -5.47 5.69 -6.04
CA TRP A 215 -5.21 5.41 -7.47
C TRP A 215 -3.73 5.24 -7.80
N GLU A 216 -2.83 5.89 -7.06
CA GLU A 216 -1.39 5.72 -7.23
C GLU A 216 -0.99 4.26 -6.99
N VAL A 217 -1.48 3.66 -5.91
CA VAL A 217 -1.26 2.23 -5.58
C VAL A 217 -1.77 1.34 -6.71
N ILE A 218 -2.99 1.59 -7.20
CA ILE A 218 -3.60 0.78 -8.26
C ILE A 218 -2.79 0.84 -9.56
N PHE A 219 -2.39 2.04 -10.01
CA PHE A 219 -1.60 2.20 -11.23
C PHE A 219 -0.18 1.65 -11.09
N LEU A 220 0.44 1.81 -9.91
CA LEU A 220 1.74 1.21 -9.63
C LEU A 220 1.69 -0.32 -9.72
N LEU A 221 0.69 -0.95 -9.09
CA LEU A 221 0.52 -2.41 -9.14
C LEU A 221 0.30 -2.91 -10.57
N ILE A 222 -0.60 -2.28 -11.34
CA ILE A 222 -0.84 -2.65 -12.75
C ILE A 222 0.46 -2.59 -13.56
N ALA A 223 1.20 -1.48 -13.45
CA ALA A 223 2.43 -1.28 -14.20
C ALA A 223 3.50 -2.31 -13.83
N MET A 224 3.68 -2.57 -12.53
CA MET A 224 4.64 -3.56 -12.04
C MET A 224 4.26 -4.97 -12.48
N MET A 225 2.99 -5.38 -12.33
CA MET A 225 2.51 -6.71 -12.76
C MET A 225 2.74 -6.96 -14.25
N ILE A 226 2.56 -5.94 -15.12
CA ILE A 226 2.85 -6.05 -16.55
C ILE A 226 4.36 -6.26 -16.78
N MET A 227 5.22 -5.45 -16.15
CA MET A 227 6.67 -5.59 -16.31
C MET A 227 7.17 -6.95 -15.82
N ILE A 228 6.65 -7.38 -14.67
CA ILE A 228 6.95 -8.66 -14.03
C ILE A 228 6.54 -9.82 -14.94
N ALA A 229 5.32 -9.82 -15.48
CA ALA A 229 4.85 -10.86 -16.39
C ALA A 229 5.77 -11.03 -17.61
N ILE A 230 6.26 -9.90 -18.17
CA ILE A 230 7.23 -9.93 -19.27
C ILE A 230 8.56 -10.54 -18.80
N ILE A 231 9.10 -10.11 -17.66
CA ILE A 231 10.37 -10.63 -17.12
C ILE A 231 10.27 -12.13 -16.81
N GLU A 232 9.16 -12.56 -16.21
CA GLU A 232 8.94 -13.95 -15.83
C GLU A 232 8.84 -14.88 -17.03
N SER A 233 8.21 -14.42 -18.12
CA SER A 233 8.11 -15.18 -19.38
C SER A 233 9.46 -15.52 -20.02
N THR A 234 10.56 -14.90 -19.56
CA THR A 234 11.91 -15.14 -20.10
C THR A 234 12.62 -16.37 -19.51
N GLY A 235 12.11 -16.95 -18.42
CA GLY A 235 12.74 -18.09 -17.75
C GLY A 235 13.88 -17.72 -16.78
N ILE A 236 14.03 -16.43 -16.44
CA ILE A 236 15.14 -15.94 -15.59
C ILE A 236 15.18 -16.61 -14.20
N PHE A 237 14.02 -16.91 -13.60
CA PHE A 237 13.94 -17.51 -12.26
C PHE A 237 14.38 -18.97 -12.26
N GLN A 238 13.95 -19.74 -13.25
CA GLN A 238 14.35 -21.13 -13.48
C GLN A 238 15.86 -21.19 -13.71
N TRP A 239 16.39 -20.27 -14.53
CA TRP A 239 17.82 -20.12 -14.75
C TRP A 239 18.58 -19.82 -13.45
N MET A 240 18.16 -18.82 -12.66
CA MET A 240 18.83 -18.43 -11.41
C MET A 240 18.83 -19.56 -10.38
N ALA A 241 17.71 -20.25 -10.19
CA ALA A 241 17.63 -21.38 -9.27
C ALA A 241 18.53 -22.54 -9.69
N PHE A 242 18.61 -22.83 -11.00
CA PHE A 242 19.56 -23.82 -11.51
C PHE A 242 21.02 -23.37 -11.32
N GLN A 243 21.32 -22.08 -11.47
CA GLN A 243 22.66 -21.56 -11.14
C GLN A 243 23.00 -21.75 -9.67
N ALA A 244 22.08 -21.42 -8.75
CA ALA A 244 22.25 -21.65 -7.33
C ALA A 244 22.54 -23.13 -7.03
N TYR A 245 21.77 -24.02 -7.66
CA TYR A 245 21.99 -25.45 -7.59
C TYR A 245 23.38 -25.85 -8.10
N ARG A 246 23.81 -25.39 -9.29
CA ARG A 246 25.11 -25.69 -9.88
C ARG A 246 26.28 -25.18 -9.01
N ILE A 247 26.16 -23.97 -8.48
CA ILE A 247 27.18 -23.36 -7.60
C ILE A 247 27.24 -24.07 -6.25
N SER A 248 26.11 -24.58 -5.75
CA SER A 248 26.06 -25.29 -4.46
C SER A 248 26.88 -26.59 -4.46
N ARG A 249 27.19 -27.14 -5.65
CA ARG A 249 27.94 -28.40 -5.85
C ARG A 249 27.40 -29.54 -4.99
N GLY A 250 26.08 -29.62 -4.86
CA GLY A 250 25.38 -30.65 -4.08
C GLY A 250 25.31 -30.40 -2.58
N ARG A 251 25.83 -29.29 -2.06
CA ARG A 251 25.71 -28.95 -0.63
C ARG A 251 24.37 -28.27 -0.36
N SER A 252 23.40 -29.03 0.16
CA SER A 252 22.03 -28.55 0.42
C SER A 252 21.96 -27.32 1.32
N TRP A 253 22.89 -27.16 2.26
CA TRP A 253 22.92 -25.98 3.14
C TRP A 253 23.35 -24.69 2.43
N ILE A 254 24.22 -24.77 1.40
CA ILE A 254 24.57 -23.59 0.61
C ILE A 254 23.42 -23.27 -0.35
N LEU A 255 22.81 -24.31 -0.90
CA LEU A 255 21.68 -24.19 -1.79
C LEU A 255 20.51 -23.46 -1.12
N VAL A 256 20.09 -23.86 0.08
CA VAL A 256 18.98 -23.19 0.77
C VAL A 256 19.28 -21.71 1.03
N LEU A 257 20.52 -21.35 1.40
CA LEU A 257 20.89 -19.95 1.58
C LEU A 257 20.87 -19.15 0.27
N MET A 258 21.34 -19.74 -0.84
CA MET A 258 21.28 -19.10 -2.15
C MET A 258 19.85 -18.92 -2.62
N LEU A 259 19.01 -19.94 -2.46
CA LEU A 259 17.59 -19.89 -2.81
C LEU A 259 16.85 -18.85 -1.95
N MET A 260 17.07 -18.84 -0.63
CA MET A 260 16.54 -17.78 0.25
C MET A 260 16.99 -16.39 -0.20
N GLY A 261 18.26 -16.23 -0.59
CA GLY A 261 18.79 -14.95 -1.08
C GLY A 261 18.16 -14.52 -2.40
N ILE A 262 18.05 -15.43 -3.37
CA ILE A 262 17.38 -15.19 -4.66
C ILE A 262 15.93 -14.81 -4.42
N THR A 263 15.21 -15.59 -3.60
CA THR A 263 13.80 -15.35 -3.25
C THR A 263 13.60 -14.03 -2.51
N ALA A 264 14.50 -13.65 -1.60
CA ALA A 264 14.41 -12.37 -0.90
C ALA A 264 14.63 -11.19 -1.85
N VAL A 265 15.60 -11.28 -2.77
CA VAL A 265 15.87 -10.23 -3.78
C VAL A 265 14.74 -10.16 -4.81
N ALA A 266 14.24 -11.30 -5.27
CA ALA A 266 13.10 -11.38 -6.18
C ALA A 266 11.86 -10.76 -5.52
N SER A 267 11.57 -11.13 -4.27
CA SER A 267 10.44 -10.56 -3.52
C SER A 267 10.58 -9.04 -3.34
N ALA A 268 11.79 -8.52 -3.08
CA ALA A 268 12.05 -7.09 -3.03
C ALA A 268 11.85 -6.35 -4.37
N LEU A 269 11.63 -7.05 -5.49
CA LEU A 269 11.51 -6.48 -6.82
C LEU A 269 10.18 -6.83 -7.53
N LEU A 270 9.56 -7.97 -7.21
CA LEU A 270 8.42 -8.54 -7.95
C LEU A 270 7.18 -8.86 -7.09
N ASP A 271 7.15 -8.52 -5.80
CA ASP A 271 6.15 -9.00 -4.84
C ASP A 271 6.35 -10.46 -4.36
N ASN A 272 5.95 -10.71 -3.12
CA ASN A 272 6.16 -11.97 -2.42
C ASN A 272 5.24 -13.11 -2.90
N PHE A 273 4.02 -12.80 -3.34
CA PHE A 273 3.07 -13.80 -3.84
C PHE A 273 3.54 -14.37 -5.17
N THR A 274 3.84 -13.49 -6.13
CA THR A 274 4.29 -13.88 -7.47
C THR A 274 5.64 -14.59 -7.40
N THR A 275 6.57 -14.09 -6.58
CA THR A 275 7.85 -14.76 -6.34
C THR A 275 7.67 -16.21 -5.87
N MET A 276 6.73 -16.47 -4.95
CA MET A 276 6.53 -17.81 -4.40
C MET A 276 5.73 -18.73 -5.31
N LEU A 277 4.86 -18.21 -6.17
CA LEU A 277 4.22 -18.96 -7.24
C LEU A 277 5.25 -19.61 -8.18
N LEU A 278 6.35 -18.90 -8.44
CA LEU A 278 7.44 -19.38 -9.28
C LEU A 278 8.48 -20.21 -8.52
N MET A 279 8.96 -19.72 -7.37
CA MET A 279 10.04 -20.37 -6.64
C MET A 279 9.61 -21.71 -6.03
N THR A 280 8.37 -21.84 -5.54
CA THR A 280 7.88 -23.09 -4.92
C THR A 280 8.02 -24.31 -5.86
N PRO A 281 7.49 -24.33 -7.09
CA PRO A 281 7.61 -25.49 -7.99
C PRO A 281 9.07 -25.74 -8.43
N ILE A 282 9.89 -24.70 -8.53
CA ILE A 282 11.31 -24.84 -8.89
C ILE A 282 12.07 -25.53 -7.75
N SER A 283 11.91 -25.04 -6.53
CA SER A 283 12.60 -25.57 -5.35
C SER A 283 12.08 -26.94 -4.94
N LEU A 284 10.81 -27.24 -5.19
CA LEU A 284 10.25 -28.59 -5.11
C LEU A 284 11.00 -29.55 -6.04
N GLN A 285 11.15 -29.21 -7.33
CA GLN A 285 11.87 -30.04 -8.29
C GLN A 285 13.33 -30.26 -7.89
N ILE A 286 14.00 -29.22 -7.42
CA ILE A 286 15.39 -29.30 -6.94
C ILE A 286 15.50 -30.19 -5.69
N ALA A 287 14.57 -30.07 -4.74
CA ALA A 287 14.56 -30.90 -3.54
C ALA A 287 14.34 -32.38 -3.84
N LEU A 288 13.37 -32.68 -4.72
CA LEU A 288 13.13 -34.03 -5.21
C LEU A 288 14.38 -34.60 -5.91
N ALA A 289 15.09 -33.76 -6.67
CA ALA A 289 16.33 -34.15 -7.32
C ALA A 289 17.48 -34.44 -6.36
N LEU A 290 17.53 -33.72 -5.23
CA LEU A 290 18.49 -33.94 -4.15
C LEU A 290 18.08 -35.04 -3.17
N ARG A 291 16.86 -35.57 -3.29
CA ARG A 291 16.26 -36.53 -2.34
C ARG A 291 16.26 -36.03 -0.90
N ILE A 292 16.06 -34.72 -0.73
CA ILE A 292 15.85 -34.09 0.58
C ILE A 292 14.38 -33.74 0.75
N ASN A 293 13.93 -33.53 1.99
CA ASN A 293 12.58 -33.04 2.24
C ASN A 293 12.38 -31.67 1.53
N PRO A 294 11.42 -31.53 0.59
CA PRO A 294 11.14 -30.27 -0.10
C PRO A 294 10.85 -29.10 0.84
N LEU A 295 10.21 -29.38 1.97
CA LEU A 295 9.84 -28.36 2.94
C LEU A 295 11.06 -27.70 3.59
N ALA A 296 12.21 -28.38 3.60
CA ALA A 296 13.45 -27.80 4.08
C ALA A 296 13.97 -26.67 3.16
N LEU A 297 13.63 -26.66 1.87
CA LEU A 297 13.93 -25.53 0.98
C LEU A 297 12.79 -24.51 0.95
N ILE A 298 11.56 -25.00 0.81
CA ILE A 298 10.38 -24.18 0.51
C ILE A 298 9.94 -23.32 1.69
N ILE A 299 9.93 -23.86 2.93
CA ILE A 299 9.54 -23.06 4.11
C ILE A 299 10.52 -21.90 4.33
N PRO A 300 11.86 -22.11 4.33
CA PRO A 300 12.79 -20.99 4.43
C PRO A 300 12.66 -19.96 3.31
N GLU A 301 12.37 -20.38 2.08
CA GLU A 301 12.13 -19.47 0.96
C GLU A 301 10.90 -18.59 1.18
N VAL A 302 9.76 -19.15 1.60
CA VAL A 302 8.55 -18.35 1.83
C VAL A 302 8.76 -17.33 2.95
N LEU A 303 9.45 -17.74 4.03
CA LEU A 303 9.82 -16.84 5.13
C LEU A 303 10.77 -15.73 4.66
N ALA A 304 11.74 -16.07 3.80
CA ALA A 304 12.67 -15.13 3.18
C ALA A 304 11.99 -14.17 2.20
N SER A 305 10.98 -14.61 1.47
CA SER A 305 10.21 -13.76 0.56
C SER A 305 9.52 -12.64 1.35
N ASN A 306 8.84 -12.97 2.45
CA ASN A 306 8.12 -12.00 3.27
C ASN A 306 9.06 -11.01 3.97
N VAL A 307 10.24 -11.47 4.41
CA VAL A 307 11.25 -10.59 5.04
C VAL A 307 11.97 -9.73 4.00
N GLY A 308 12.36 -10.32 2.86
CA GLY A 308 13.08 -9.64 1.79
C GLY A 308 12.29 -8.50 1.16
N GLY A 309 10.99 -8.74 0.92
CA GLY A 309 10.06 -7.77 0.34
C GLY A 309 9.90 -6.47 1.12
N ILE A 310 10.27 -6.45 2.41
CA ILE A 310 10.23 -5.26 3.27
C ILE A 310 11.24 -4.19 2.82
N SER A 311 12.32 -4.60 2.15
CA SER A 311 13.46 -3.72 1.81
C SER A 311 13.10 -2.59 0.87
N THR A 312 12.09 -2.78 0.01
CA THR A 312 11.74 -1.80 -1.03
C THR A 312 10.27 -1.43 -0.95
N LEU A 313 9.92 -0.29 -1.52
CA LEU A 313 8.53 0.15 -1.60
C LEU A 313 7.64 -0.85 -2.35
N ILE A 314 8.18 -1.53 -3.36
CA ILE A 314 7.41 -2.36 -4.30
C ILE A 314 7.37 -3.83 -3.90
N GLY A 315 8.30 -4.26 -3.04
CA GLY A 315 8.44 -5.67 -2.70
C GLY A 315 7.23 -6.28 -1.99
N THR A 316 6.34 -5.46 -1.43
CA THR A 316 5.03 -5.91 -0.98
C THR A 316 3.97 -4.85 -1.23
N PRO A 317 2.70 -5.24 -1.49
CA PRO A 317 1.61 -4.28 -1.57
C PRO A 317 1.39 -3.49 -0.27
N THR A 318 1.73 -4.08 0.88
CA THR A 318 1.74 -3.39 2.18
C THR A 318 2.66 -2.17 2.16
N ASN A 319 3.87 -2.29 1.63
CA ASN A 319 4.82 -1.18 1.54
C ASN A 319 4.33 -0.10 0.58
N ILE A 320 3.81 -0.49 -0.58
CA ILE A 320 3.21 0.43 -1.56
C ILE A 320 2.13 1.29 -0.89
N LEU A 321 1.24 0.64 -0.13
CA LEU A 321 0.18 1.33 0.58
C LEU A 321 0.72 2.29 1.65
N ILE A 322 1.69 1.85 2.45
CA ILE A 322 2.30 2.70 3.48
C ILE A 322 3.01 3.90 2.85
N GLY A 323 3.76 3.70 1.76
CA GLY A 323 4.48 4.77 1.09
C GLY A 323 3.56 5.79 0.42
N ALA A 324 2.50 5.33 -0.25
CA ALA A 324 1.53 6.24 -0.85
C ALA A 324 0.71 7.01 0.20
N TYR A 325 0.50 6.45 1.40
CA TYR A 325 -0.20 7.13 2.50
C TYR A 325 0.68 8.16 3.20
N ALA A 326 1.93 7.79 3.52
CA ALA A 326 2.85 8.58 4.34
C ALA A 326 3.83 9.42 3.51
N ASP A 327 3.65 9.49 2.19
CA ASP A 327 4.57 10.13 1.24
C ASP A 327 6.02 9.63 1.40
N ILE A 328 6.20 8.31 1.51
CA ILE A 328 7.51 7.66 1.64
C ILE A 328 7.91 7.11 0.27
N GLY A 329 9.05 7.56 -0.23
CA GLY A 329 9.53 7.17 -1.55
C GLY A 329 10.21 5.80 -1.58
N PHE A 330 10.67 5.43 -2.77
CA PHE A 330 11.39 4.16 -2.98
C PHE A 330 12.76 4.17 -2.29
N SER A 331 13.48 5.29 -2.39
CA SER A 331 14.82 5.45 -1.84
C SER A 331 14.78 5.47 -0.31
N ASP A 332 13.75 6.10 0.25
CA ASP A 332 13.45 6.08 1.67
C ASP A 332 13.30 4.65 2.23
N PHE A 333 12.45 3.81 1.63
CA PHE A 333 12.32 2.41 2.05
C PHE A 333 13.66 1.67 1.96
N LEU A 334 14.38 1.86 0.85
CA LEU A 334 15.66 1.19 0.62
C LEU A 334 16.69 1.55 1.69
N VAL A 335 16.78 2.82 2.10
CA VAL A 335 17.75 3.27 3.11
C VAL A 335 17.33 2.82 4.52
N HIS A 336 16.08 3.03 4.89
CA HIS A 336 15.64 2.85 6.28
C HIS A 336 15.34 1.39 6.64
N GLN A 337 14.99 0.53 5.67
CA GLN A 337 14.60 -0.87 5.95
C GLN A 337 15.68 -1.90 5.63
N THR A 338 16.46 -1.71 4.56
CA THR A 338 17.31 -2.77 3.99
C THR A 338 18.31 -3.35 4.99
N VAL A 339 18.97 -2.52 5.81
CA VAL A 339 19.95 -3.03 6.78
C VAL A 339 19.30 -3.94 7.81
N GLY A 340 18.16 -3.54 8.38
CA GLY A 340 17.41 -4.37 9.32
C GLY A 340 16.92 -5.67 8.67
N VAL A 341 16.45 -5.61 7.42
CA VAL A 341 16.05 -6.79 6.64
C VAL A 341 17.23 -7.74 6.41
N LEU A 342 18.40 -7.24 6.01
CA LEU A 342 19.59 -8.07 5.79
C LEU A 342 20.03 -8.78 7.07
N VAL A 343 20.03 -8.08 8.21
CA VAL A 343 20.36 -8.70 9.51
C VAL A 343 19.31 -9.76 9.87
N ALA A 344 18.03 -9.48 9.64
CA ALA A 344 16.94 -10.44 9.87
C ALA A 344 17.08 -11.69 8.99
N LEU A 345 17.42 -11.53 7.70
CA LEU A 345 17.68 -12.64 6.77
C LEU A 345 18.87 -13.49 7.20
N ILE A 346 19.96 -12.87 7.66
CA ILE A 346 21.17 -13.57 8.13
C ILE A 346 20.83 -14.42 9.36
N VAL A 347 20.15 -13.83 10.35
CA VAL A 347 19.81 -14.54 11.59
C VAL A 347 18.78 -15.65 11.32
N MET A 348 17.79 -15.37 10.48
CA MET A 348 16.83 -16.38 10.03
C MET A 348 17.52 -17.52 9.28
N GLY A 349 18.46 -17.22 8.38
CA GLY A 349 19.28 -18.22 7.70
C GLY A 349 20.05 -19.09 8.69
N GLY A 350 20.67 -18.48 9.71
CA GLY A 350 21.32 -19.20 10.81
C GLY A 350 20.38 -20.14 11.57
N TYR A 351 19.17 -19.66 11.90
CA TYR A 351 18.13 -20.48 12.54
C TYR A 351 17.71 -21.66 11.67
N VAL A 352 17.43 -21.43 10.38
CA VAL A 352 17.05 -22.45 9.41
C VAL A 352 18.14 -23.53 9.28
N LEU A 353 19.41 -23.10 9.20
CA LEU A 353 20.55 -24.02 9.15
C LEU A 353 20.63 -24.91 10.40
N PHE A 354 20.38 -24.32 11.57
CA PHE A 354 20.37 -25.06 12.82
C PHE A 354 19.18 -26.03 12.93
N HIS A 355 17.97 -25.57 12.58
CA HIS A 355 16.73 -26.34 12.67
C HIS A 355 16.79 -27.59 11.77
N TYR A 356 17.19 -27.41 10.52
CA TYR A 356 17.24 -28.48 9.51
C TYR A 356 18.61 -29.17 9.39
N ARG A 357 19.49 -29.03 10.40
CA ARG A 357 20.86 -29.59 10.41
C ARG A 357 20.94 -31.08 10.07
N ALA A 358 19.88 -31.85 10.37
CA ALA A 358 19.81 -33.27 10.04
C ALA A 358 19.59 -33.50 8.53
N GLU A 359 18.73 -32.69 7.90
CA GLU A 359 18.48 -32.75 6.45
C GLU A 359 19.72 -32.31 5.65
N TRP A 360 20.43 -31.29 6.12
CA TRP A 360 21.65 -30.80 5.47
C TRP A 360 22.79 -31.83 5.43
N ARG A 361 22.80 -32.77 6.37
CA ARG A 361 23.75 -33.89 6.40
C ARG A 361 23.38 -35.00 5.41
N LYS A 362 22.13 -35.06 4.94
CA LYS A 362 21.69 -35.97 3.88
C LYS A 362 22.11 -35.39 2.52
N THR A 363 23.42 -35.40 2.25
CA THR A 363 23.93 -35.00 0.93
C THR A 363 24.16 -36.25 0.08
N SER A 364 23.43 -36.38 -1.03
CA SER A 364 23.78 -37.33 -2.09
C SER A 364 25.00 -36.80 -2.84
N LYS A 365 26.15 -37.46 -2.72
CA LYS A 365 27.37 -37.08 -3.46
C LYS A 365 27.28 -37.38 -4.96
N ASP A 366 26.35 -38.22 -5.38
CA ASP A 366 26.15 -38.57 -6.78
C ASP A 366 24.71 -38.26 -7.19
N LEU A 367 24.55 -37.33 -8.13
CA LEU A 367 23.28 -37.10 -8.80
C LEU A 367 23.14 -38.06 -9.97
N SER A 368 21.90 -38.47 -10.25
CA SER A 368 21.58 -39.09 -11.54
C SER A 368 21.85 -38.08 -12.66
N PRO A 369 22.76 -38.35 -13.61
CA PRO A 369 23.04 -37.44 -14.73
C PRO A 369 21.78 -37.08 -15.54
N LYS A 370 20.79 -37.98 -15.55
CA LYS A 370 19.50 -37.76 -16.21
C LYS A 370 18.69 -36.63 -15.56
N LEU A 371 18.72 -36.53 -14.24
CA LEU A 371 17.92 -35.54 -13.51
C LEU A 371 18.57 -34.15 -13.55
N TYR A 372 19.91 -34.12 -13.55
CA TYR A 372 20.67 -32.90 -13.83
C TYR A 372 20.31 -32.35 -15.22
N ALA A 373 20.29 -33.20 -16.25
CA ALA A 373 19.95 -32.78 -17.62
C ALA A 373 18.50 -32.26 -17.75
N ILE A 374 17.56 -32.79 -16.96
CA ILE A 374 16.17 -32.29 -16.93
C ILE A 374 16.13 -30.89 -16.31
N LEU A 375 16.79 -30.68 -15.17
CA LEU A 375 16.85 -29.37 -14.52
C LEU A 375 17.56 -28.34 -15.40
N GLU A 376 18.65 -28.74 -16.07
CA GLU A 376 19.39 -27.88 -16.99
C GLU A 376 18.53 -27.47 -18.20
N LYS A 377 17.81 -28.42 -18.80
CA LYS A 377 16.92 -28.16 -19.93
C LYS A 377 15.77 -27.22 -19.53
N ASN A 378 15.18 -27.41 -18.36
CA ASN A 378 14.08 -26.59 -17.85
C ASN A 378 14.55 -25.19 -17.40
N ALA A 379 15.86 -24.96 -17.29
CA ALA A 379 16.47 -23.70 -16.87
C ALA A 379 17.04 -22.89 -18.04
N ALA A 380 16.73 -23.28 -19.28
CA ALA A 380 17.08 -22.50 -20.45
C ALA A 380 16.32 -21.17 -20.45
N ILE A 381 16.99 -20.08 -20.83
CA ILE A 381 16.34 -18.78 -21.05
C ILE A 381 15.56 -18.91 -22.36
N ASP A 382 14.25 -18.72 -22.28
CA ASP A 382 13.34 -18.91 -23.42
C ASP A 382 13.48 -17.76 -24.43
N ASP A 383 13.56 -16.51 -23.94
CA ASP A 383 13.73 -15.31 -24.77
C ASP A 383 14.83 -14.37 -24.22
N PRO A 384 16.07 -14.52 -24.69
CA PRO A 384 17.18 -13.66 -24.28
C PRO A 384 17.04 -12.20 -24.70
N ASP A 385 16.34 -11.91 -25.80
CA ASP A 385 16.12 -10.54 -26.28
C ASP A 385 15.10 -9.81 -25.39
N ALA A 386 14.01 -10.50 -25.04
CA ALA A 386 13.05 -10.02 -24.05
C ALA A 386 13.70 -9.83 -22.67
N LEU A 387 14.57 -10.74 -22.24
CA LEU A 387 15.26 -10.63 -20.95
C LEU A 387 16.13 -9.38 -20.85
N TRP A 388 16.99 -9.12 -21.84
CA TRP A 388 17.86 -7.96 -21.78
C TRP A 388 17.07 -6.65 -21.86
N LYS A 389 16.05 -6.57 -22.73
CA LYS A 389 15.20 -5.38 -22.89
C LYS A 389 14.37 -5.11 -21.63
N SER A 390 13.72 -6.14 -21.10
CA SER A 390 12.92 -6.04 -19.87
C SER A 390 13.81 -5.71 -18.67
N GLY A 391 14.98 -6.33 -18.54
CA GLY A 391 15.97 -5.99 -17.52
C GLY A 391 16.46 -4.54 -17.61
N LEU A 392 16.76 -4.05 -18.82
CA LEU A 392 17.16 -2.65 -19.01
C LEU A 392 16.05 -1.68 -18.58
N VAL A 393 14.82 -1.89 -19.08
CA VAL A 393 13.72 -0.99 -18.74
C VAL A 393 13.38 -1.07 -17.26
N PHE A 394 13.43 -2.26 -16.65
CA PHE A 394 13.24 -2.43 -15.22
C PHE A 394 14.27 -1.63 -14.40
N VAL A 395 15.56 -1.73 -14.76
CA VAL A 395 16.61 -0.92 -14.11
C VAL A 395 16.38 0.57 -14.31
N LEU A 396 15.98 1.01 -15.50
CA LEU A 396 15.63 2.42 -15.77
C LEU A 396 14.43 2.87 -14.94
N THR A 397 13.43 2.01 -14.74
CA THR A 397 12.28 2.27 -13.87
C THR A 397 12.71 2.43 -12.41
N LEU A 398 13.60 1.55 -11.90
CA LEU A 398 14.18 1.68 -10.56
C LEU A 398 14.93 3.00 -10.37
N VAL A 399 15.74 3.38 -11.36
CA VAL A 399 16.40 4.70 -11.39
C VAL A 399 15.34 5.82 -11.42
N GLY A 400 14.27 5.63 -12.18
CA GLY A 400 13.12 6.52 -12.24
C GLY A 400 12.44 6.73 -10.88
N PHE A 401 12.32 5.70 -10.04
CA PHE A 401 11.82 5.86 -8.67
C PHE A 401 12.74 6.75 -7.83
N VAL A 402 14.03 6.45 -7.82
CA VAL A 402 15.03 7.20 -7.02
C VAL A 402 15.15 8.66 -7.47
N VAL A 403 15.16 8.90 -8.78
CA VAL A 403 15.23 10.26 -9.32
C VAL A 403 13.90 10.98 -9.16
N GLY A 404 12.79 10.30 -9.43
CA GLY A 404 11.44 10.86 -9.37
C GLY A 404 11.08 11.37 -7.98
N GLU A 405 11.49 10.65 -6.93
CA GLU A 405 11.32 11.06 -5.53
C GLU A 405 11.89 12.45 -5.24
N ARG A 406 13.07 12.79 -5.82
CA ARG A 406 13.68 14.12 -5.66
C ARG A 406 12.90 15.26 -6.32
N TYR A 407 12.04 14.92 -7.27
CA TYR A 407 11.19 15.85 -8.01
C TYR A 407 9.72 15.74 -7.61
N HIS A 408 9.40 15.07 -6.49
CA HIS A 408 8.02 14.81 -6.04
C HIS A 408 7.15 14.10 -7.09
N ILE A 409 7.76 13.19 -7.85
CA ILE A 409 7.06 12.33 -8.80
C ILE A 409 6.72 11.03 -8.08
N VAL A 410 5.42 10.75 -8.01
CA VAL A 410 4.92 9.50 -7.42
C VAL A 410 5.42 8.27 -8.19
N PRO A 411 5.79 7.17 -7.50
CA PRO A 411 6.32 5.95 -8.13
C PRO A 411 5.44 5.36 -9.23
N ALA A 412 4.12 5.53 -9.20
CA ALA A 412 3.24 5.04 -10.26
C ALA A 412 3.63 5.57 -11.66
N VAL A 413 4.15 6.80 -11.76
CA VAL A 413 4.50 7.44 -13.04
C VAL A 413 5.67 6.76 -13.75
N PRO A 414 6.88 6.65 -13.16
CA PRO A 414 7.99 5.93 -13.80
C PRO A 414 7.66 4.45 -14.06
N ALA A 415 6.85 3.81 -13.21
CA ALA A 415 6.39 2.44 -13.45
C ALA A 415 5.54 2.34 -14.73
N LEU A 416 4.53 3.22 -14.89
CA LEU A 416 3.69 3.26 -16.09
C LEU A 416 4.49 3.56 -17.36
N ILE A 417 5.46 4.47 -17.28
CA ILE A 417 6.38 4.77 -18.39
C ILE A 417 7.17 3.51 -18.76
N GLY A 418 7.73 2.80 -17.77
CA GLY A 418 8.48 1.57 -17.99
C GLY A 418 7.64 0.45 -18.60
N ALA A 419 6.46 0.18 -18.03
CA ALA A 419 5.53 -0.83 -18.55
C ALA A 419 5.12 -0.51 -20.00
N THR A 420 4.76 0.74 -20.28
CA THR A 420 4.38 1.18 -21.63
C THR A 420 5.57 1.10 -22.60
N ALA A 421 6.77 1.49 -22.18
CA ALA A 421 7.97 1.38 -22.99
C ALA A 421 8.25 -0.08 -23.38
N LEU A 422 8.06 -1.03 -22.46
CA LEU A 422 8.19 -2.45 -22.75
C LEU A 422 7.11 -2.95 -23.72
N LEU A 423 5.85 -2.59 -23.51
CA LEU A 423 4.77 -2.96 -24.42
C LEU A 423 5.01 -2.45 -25.85
N VAL A 424 5.55 -1.23 -25.99
CA VAL A 424 5.87 -0.64 -27.30
C VAL A 424 7.11 -1.28 -27.94
N TRP A 425 8.14 -1.60 -27.13
CA TRP A 425 9.42 -2.07 -27.64
C TRP A 425 9.44 -3.57 -27.94
N LEU A 426 8.84 -4.38 -27.08
CA LEU A 426 8.74 -5.83 -27.27
C LEU A 426 7.52 -6.24 -28.08
N GLN A 427 6.46 -5.43 -28.04
CA GLN A 427 5.18 -5.74 -28.68
C GLN A 427 4.65 -7.14 -28.29
N PRO A 428 4.62 -7.49 -26.99
CA PRO A 428 4.01 -8.75 -26.55
C PRO A 428 2.50 -8.71 -26.82
N ASP A 429 1.84 -9.87 -26.74
CA ASP A 429 0.39 -9.93 -26.81
C ASP A 429 -0.22 -9.15 -25.63
N VAL A 430 -0.80 -7.99 -25.91
CA VAL A 430 -1.39 -7.12 -24.88
C VAL A 430 -2.54 -7.82 -24.15
N HIS A 431 -3.27 -8.72 -24.83
CA HIS A 431 -4.34 -9.47 -24.20
C HIS A 431 -3.80 -10.49 -23.19
N GLU A 432 -2.65 -11.11 -23.48
CA GLU A 432 -1.93 -11.94 -22.52
C GLU A 432 -1.41 -11.13 -21.34
N MET A 433 -0.81 -9.96 -21.60
CA MET A 433 -0.31 -9.07 -20.53
C MET A 433 -1.43 -8.51 -19.64
N ILE A 434 -2.61 -8.25 -20.19
CA ILE A 434 -3.78 -7.83 -19.39
C ILE A 434 -4.32 -8.99 -18.56
N ARG A 435 -4.22 -10.24 -19.06
CA ARG A 435 -4.63 -11.45 -18.32
C ARG A 435 -3.66 -11.81 -17.20
N SER A 436 -2.38 -11.44 -17.31
CA SER A 436 -1.40 -11.64 -16.25
C SER A 436 -1.52 -10.64 -15.10
N VAL A 437 -2.23 -9.52 -15.30
CA VAL A 437 -2.57 -8.60 -14.21
C VAL A 437 -3.56 -9.27 -13.27
N ASP A 438 -3.24 -9.28 -11.97
CA ASP A 438 -4.14 -9.81 -10.95
C ASP A 438 -5.25 -8.82 -10.60
N TRP A 439 -6.31 -8.85 -11.41
CA TRP A 439 -7.53 -8.08 -11.18
C TRP A 439 -8.20 -8.40 -9.84
N THR A 440 -8.00 -9.61 -9.31
CA THR A 440 -8.57 -10.05 -8.04
C THR A 440 -7.97 -9.26 -6.89
N THR A 441 -6.65 -9.06 -6.93
CA THR A 441 -5.90 -8.23 -5.98
C THR A 441 -6.24 -6.74 -6.12
N LEU A 442 -6.36 -6.22 -7.35
CA LEU A 442 -6.73 -4.80 -7.56
C LEU A 442 -8.14 -4.48 -7.02
N VAL A 443 -9.13 -5.33 -7.30
CA VAL A 443 -10.50 -5.18 -6.79
C VAL A 443 -10.52 -5.27 -5.26
N PHE A 444 -9.72 -6.18 -4.69
CA PHE A 444 -9.56 -6.29 -3.26
C PHE A 444 -9.04 -4.99 -2.63
N PHE A 445 -8.01 -4.36 -3.20
CA PHE A 445 -7.50 -3.07 -2.71
C PHE A 445 -8.53 -1.96 -2.75
N MET A 446 -9.23 -1.79 -3.88
CA MET A 446 -10.27 -0.77 -4.01
C MET A 446 -11.38 -0.98 -2.97
N ALA A 447 -11.82 -2.22 -2.77
CA ALA A 447 -12.84 -2.55 -1.77
C ALA A 447 -12.35 -2.34 -0.32
N LEU A 448 -11.12 -2.74 -0.03
CA LEU A 448 -10.50 -2.59 1.28
C LEU A 448 -10.33 -1.10 1.64
N PHE A 449 -9.90 -0.26 0.71
CA PHE A 449 -9.79 1.19 0.94
C PHE A 449 -11.13 1.83 1.27
N ILE A 450 -12.21 1.45 0.59
CA ILE A 450 -13.55 1.91 0.91
C ILE A 450 -13.94 1.49 2.34
N VAL A 451 -13.68 0.24 2.72
CA VAL A 451 -14.02 -0.27 4.05
C VAL A 451 -13.22 0.44 5.14
N VAL A 452 -11.90 0.60 4.95
CA VAL A 452 -11.04 1.34 5.89
C VAL A 452 -11.48 2.80 5.99
N GLY A 453 -11.79 3.43 4.86
CA GLY A 453 -12.32 4.79 4.81
C GLY A 453 -13.65 4.96 5.55
N ALA A 454 -14.56 3.99 5.42
CA ALA A 454 -15.83 3.99 6.15
C ALA A 454 -15.63 3.92 7.68
N VAL A 455 -14.68 3.10 8.12
CA VAL A 455 -14.31 2.94 9.54
C VAL A 455 -13.59 4.19 10.07
N GLN A 456 -12.83 4.88 9.21
CA GLN A 456 -12.22 6.17 9.51
C GLN A 456 -13.26 7.29 9.62
N GLU A 457 -14.25 7.35 8.72
CA GLU A 457 -15.32 8.35 8.76
C GLU A 457 -16.14 8.27 10.06
N VAL A 458 -16.53 7.06 10.50
CA VAL A 458 -17.26 6.89 11.77
C VAL A 458 -16.40 7.16 13.00
N GLY A 459 -15.07 7.19 12.88
CA GLY A 459 -14.14 7.55 13.96
C GLY A 459 -13.60 6.39 14.79
N LEU A 460 -13.69 5.14 14.30
CA LEU A 460 -13.08 3.99 15.01
C LEU A 460 -11.56 4.13 15.08
N ILE A 461 -10.93 4.65 14.03
CA ILE A 461 -9.49 4.80 14.00
C ILE A 461 -9.00 5.82 15.03
N SER A 462 -9.66 6.99 15.12
CA SER A 462 -9.37 7.99 16.16
C SER A 462 -9.56 7.42 17.57
N PHE A 463 -10.57 6.57 17.77
CA PHE A 463 -10.82 5.89 19.05
C PHE A 463 -9.69 4.92 19.43
N ILE A 464 -9.20 4.12 18.48
CA ILE A 464 -8.08 3.19 18.71
C ILE A 464 -6.78 3.96 18.96
N ALA A 465 -6.50 4.98 18.14
CA ALA A 465 -5.31 5.81 18.25
C ALA A 465 -5.23 6.54 19.60
N ASP A 466 -6.33 7.09 20.10
CA ASP A 466 -6.41 7.72 21.43
C ASP A 466 -5.98 6.74 22.55
N ARG A 467 -6.49 5.50 22.50
CA ARG A 467 -6.14 4.46 23.48
C ARG A 467 -4.68 4.05 23.40
N ILE A 468 -4.14 3.90 22.20
CA ILE A 468 -2.72 3.58 22.03
C ILE A 468 -1.85 4.76 22.47
N SER A 469 -2.23 6.00 22.15
CA SER A 469 -1.52 7.21 22.56
C SER A 469 -1.44 7.33 24.08
N HIS A 470 -2.51 6.96 24.80
CA HIS A 470 -2.48 6.92 26.26
C HIS A 470 -1.55 5.83 26.84
N LEU A 471 -1.41 4.70 26.15
CA LEU A 471 -0.50 3.62 26.57
C LEU A 471 0.97 3.96 26.29
N VAL A 472 1.24 4.57 25.12
CA VAL A 472 2.59 4.89 24.66
C VAL A 472 3.11 6.17 25.29
N GLY A 473 2.22 7.14 25.55
CA GLY A 473 2.60 8.49 25.94
C GLY A 473 3.49 9.15 24.87
N ASP A 474 4.51 9.88 25.31
CA ASP A 474 5.45 10.59 24.44
C ASP A 474 6.74 9.76 24.15
N ASN A 475 6.66 8.43 24.27
CA ASN A 475 7.83 7.56 24.14
C ASN A 475 7.87 6.88 22.76
N LEU A 476 8.72 7.41 21.87
CA LEU A 476 8.92 6.87 20.52
C LEU A 476 9.34 5.40 20.52
N ALA A 477 10.22 4.97 21.43
CA ALA A 477 10.67 3.58 21.48
C ALA A 477 9.51 2.63 21.83
N LEU A 478 8.62 3.04 22.73
CA LEU A 478 7.41 2.28 23.04
C LEU A 478 6.42 2.30 21.88
N GLY A 479 6.32 3.41 21.14
CA GLY A 479 5.54 3.49 19.90
C GLY A 479 6.02 2.51 18.84
N ILE A 480 7.33 2.48 18.57
CA ILE A 480 7.97 1.51 17.68
C ILE A 480 7.69 0.08 18.17
N PHE A 481 7.81 -0.18 19.47
CA PHE A 481 7.54 -1.50 20.04
C PHE A 481 6.09 -1.95 19.79
N VAL A 482 5.11 -1.09 20.08
CA VAL A 482 3.68 -1.38 19.87
C VAL A 482 3.40 -1.60 18.39
N MET A 483 3.98 -0.81 17.49
CA MET A 483 3.78 -0.97 16.06
C MET A 483 4.43 -2.25 15.52
N VAL A 484 5.67 -2.58 15.91
CA VAL A 484 6.35 -3.80 15.46
C VAL A 484 5.71 -5.05 16.05
N PHE A 485 5.64 -5.16 17.38
CA PHE A 485 5.14 -6.38 18.04
C PHE A 485 3.61 -6.46 18.04
N GLY A 486 2.91 -5.35 18.22
CA GLY A 486 1.44 -5.34 18.19
C GLY A 486 0.92 -5.69 16.81
N ALA A 487 1.39 -5.00 15.76
CA ALA A 487 1.00 -5.36 14.39
C ALA A 487 1.55 -6.75 14.01
N GLY A 488 2.79 -7.09 14.38
CA GLY A 488 3.36 -8.40 14.06
C GLY A 488 2.61 -9.57 14.68
N THR A 489 2.19 -9.47 15.95
CA THR A 489 1.39 -10.51 16.60
C THR A 489 -0.03 -10.58 16.04
N LEU A 490 -0.66 -9.45 15.71
CA LEU A 490 -1.96 -9.46 15.02
C LEU A 490 -1.86 -10.09 13.62
N SER A 491 -0.75 -9.85 12.93
CA SER A 491 -0.51 -10.40 11.59
C SER A 491 -0.25 -11.90 11.56
N LEU A 492 -0.17 -12.56 12.72
CA LEU A 492 -0.17 -14.03 12.79
C LEU A 492 -1.46 -14.62 12.22
N ALA A 493 -2.59 -13.96 12.50
CA ALA A 493 -3.92 -14.44 12.13
C ALA A 493 -4.57 -13.57 11.04
N ILE A 494 -4.23 -12.28 10.98
CA ILE A 494 -4.77 -11.34 10.00
C ILE A 494 -3.75 -11.17 8.88
N ALA A 495 -4.21 -11.24 7.62
CA ALA A 495 -3.34 -10.95 6.49
C ALA A 495 -2.70 -9.56 6.61
N ASN A 496 -1.41 -9.50 6.30
CA ASN A 496 -0.57 -8.30 6.40
C ASN A 496 -1.13 -7.06 5.68
N ILE A 497 -1.78 -7.23 4.53
CA ILE A 497 -2.34 -6.13 3.74
C ILE A 497 -3.54 -5.45 4.44
N PRO A 498 -4.65 -6.15 4.77
CA PRO A 498 -5.75 -5.59 5.56
C PRO A 498 -5.31 -4.99 6.87
N LEU A 499 -4.39 -5.67 7.57
CA LEU A 499 -3.91 -5.21 8.85
C LEU A 499 -3.17 -3.88 8.72
N ALA A 500 -2.22 -3.78 7.79
CA ALA A 500 -1.48 -2.54 7.56
C ALA A 500 -2.40 -1.39 7.13
N ALA A 501 -3.34 -1.65 6.22
CA ALA A 501 -4.33 -0.66 5.81
C ALA A 501 -5.13 -0.11 7.00
N SER A 502 -5.50 -0.97 7.94
CA SER A 502 -6.28 -0.59 9.12
C SER A 502 -5.49 0.17 10.19
N LEU A 503 -4.20 -0.13 10.33
CA LEU A 503 -3.33 0.48 11.32
C LEU A 503 -2.59 1.71 10.78
N LEU A 504 -2.68 1.98 9.48
CA LEU A 504 -2.04 3.14 8.85
C LEU A 504 -2.47 4.47 9.45
N PRO A 505 -3.78 4.78 9.57
CA PRO A 505 -4.17 6.05 10.17
C PRO A 505 -3.92 6.07 11.69
N VAL A 506 -3.77 4.90 12.35
CA VAL A 506 -3.27 4.84 13.73
C VAL A 506 -1.80 5.27 13.79
N ALA A 507 -0.97 4.75 12.88
CA ALA A 507 0.44 5.13 12.78
C ALA A 507 0.61 6.63 12.50
N ASP A 508 -0.25 7.20 11.66
CA ASP A 508 -0.28 8.64 11.35
C ASP A 508 -0.60 9.49 12.58
N LEU A 509 -1.69 9.17 13.27
CA LEU A 509 -2.10 9.90 14.47
C LEU A 509 -1.04 9.83 15.57
N LEU A 510 -0.42 8.66 15.77
CA LEU A 510 0.69 8.53 16.72
C LEU A 510 1.93 9.30 16.28
N THR A 511 2.19 9.38 14.97
CA THR A 511 3.30 10.16 14.42
C THR A 511 3.14 11.65 14.68
N GLY A 512 1.92 12.16 14.61
CA GLY A 512 1.62 13.57 14.94
C GLY A 512 1.69 13.90 16.43
N ASN A 513 1.43 12.91 17.31
CA ASN A 513 1.33 13.13 18.76
C ASN A 513 2.61 12.82 19.54
N ILE A 514 3.48 11.95 19.01
CA ILE A 514 4.72 11.54 19.69
C ILE A 514 5.89 12.40 19.23
N THR A 515 6.55 13.05 20.18
CA THR A 515 7.76 13.83 19.96
C THR A 515 8.86 12.96 19.35
N GLY A 516 9.42 13.42 18.23
CA GLY A 516 10.45 12.71 17.48
C GLY A 516 9.95 11.65 16.50
N ALA A 517 8.64 11.36 16.44
CA ALA A 517 8.07 10.41 15.48
C ALA A 517 7.97 10.97 14.04
N GLY A 518 8.16 12.28 13.85
CA GLY A 518 8.06 12.96 12.55
C GLY A 518 9.03 12.45 11.47
N ASN A 519 10.01 11.63 11.81
CA ASN A 519 10.87 10.89 10.87
C ASN A 519 10.21 9.63 10.27
N LYS A 520 8.90 9.48 10.44
CA LYS A 520 8.10 8.39 9.87
C LYS A 520 8.45 6.99 10.43
N ALA A 521 9.15 6.91 11.57
CA ALA A 521 9.57 5.65 12.20
C ALA A 521 8.40 4.67 12.44
N LEU A 522 7.20 5.17 12.78
CA LEU A 522 6.04 4.32 13.07
C LEU A 522 5.47 3.66 11.79
N TYR A 523 5.62 4.28 10.63
CA TYR A 523 5.25 3.71 9.35
C TYR A 523 6.18 2.56 8.95
N TYR A 524 7.49 2.75 9.12
CA TYR A 524 8.47 1.68 8.92
C TYR A 524 8.28 0.53 9.92
N SER A 525 7.90 0.86 11.16
CA SER A 525 7.55 -0.11 12.20
C SER A 525 6.33 -0.93 11.83
N LEU A 526 5.29 -0.31 11.26
CA LEU A 526 4.10 -1.00 10.76
C LEU A 526 4.44 -1.94 9.61
N SER A 527 5.26 -1.48 8.65
CA SER A 527 5.75 -2.28 7.53
C SER A 527 6.48 -3.55 8.01
N MET A 528 7.50 -3.38 8.88
CA MET A 528 8.23 -4.52 9.44
C MET A 528 7.34 -5.43 10.27
N GLY A 529 6.51 -4.86 11.15
CA GLY A 529 5.58 -5.61 12.01
C GLY A 529 4.64 -6.48 11.19
N ALA A 530 3.85 -5.87 10.29
CA ALA A 530 2.87 -6.58 9.49
C ALA A 530 3.52 -7.66 8.59
N ALA A 531 4.59 -7.33 7.87
CA ALA A 531 5.21 -8.27 6.94
C ALA A 531 5.93 -9.44 7.64
N MET A 532 6.68 -9.16 8.72
CA MET A 532 7.35 -10.23 9.48
C MET A 532 6.37 -11.05 10.31
N GLY A 533 5.29 -10.44 10.80
CA GLY A 533 4.24 -11.13 11.55
C GLY A 533 3.53 -12.22 10.74
N GLY A 534 3.31 -11.97 9.44
CA GLY A 534 2.71 -12.94 8.52
C GLY A 534 3.47 -14.26 8.37
N ASN A 535 4.72 -14.34 8.83
CA ASN A 535 5.52 -15.56 8.82
C ASN A 535 5.16 -16.56 9.92
N GLY A 536 4.38 -16.15 10.92
CA GLY A 536 4.23 -16.97 12.12
C GLY A 536 3.33 -18.19 11.95
N LEU A 537 2.25 -18.03 11.19
CA LEU A 537 1.28 -19.08 10.90
C LEU A 537 1.06 -19.22 9.40
N LEU A 538 0.57 -20.39 8.98
CA LEU A 538 0.34 -20.66 7.57
C LEU A 538 -0.69 -19.71 6.93
N ILE A 539 -1.71 -19.32 7.71
CA ILE A 539 -2.77 -18.38 7.30
C ILE A 539 -2.34 -16.90 7.37
N GLY A 540 -1.15 -16.61 7.92
CA GLY A 540 -0.72 -15.23 8.20
C GLY A 540 -0.31 -14.43 6.96
N GLY A 541 -0.08 -15.07 5.82
CA GLY A 541 0.34 -14.40 4.59
C GLY A 541 -0.04 -15.17 3.33
N GLU A 542 -0.39 -14.44 2.28
CA GLU A 542 -0.83 -15.01 0.99
C GLU A 542 0.26 -15.88 0.34
N ALA A 543 1.53 -15.47 0.43
CA ALA A 543 2.67 -16.25 -0.02
C ALA A 543 2.75 -17.64 0.67
N ASN A 544 2.38 -17.72 1.95
CA ASN A 544 2.38 -19.00 2.69
C ASN A 544 1.31 -19.95 2.15
N LEU A 545 0.12 -19.42 1.86
CA LEU A 545 -1.03 -20.18 1.38
C LEU A 545 -0.85 -20.64 -0.05
N VAL A 546 -0.34 -19.80 -0.95
CA VAL A 546 -0.07 -20.21 -2.33
C VAL A 546 0.98 -21.31 -2.36
N THR A 547 2.04 -21.17 -1.55
CA THR A 547 3.06 -22.20 -1.41
C THR A 547 2.47 -23.51 -0.88
N ALA A 548 1.62 -23.46 0.15
CA ALA A 548 0.92 -24.65 0.65
C ALA A 548 -0.01 -25.27 -0.40
N GLY A 549 -0.72 -24.46 -1.18
CA GLY A 549 -1.60 -24.93 -2.26
C GLY A 549 -0.84 -25.64 -3.38
N ILE A 550 0.35 -25.15 -3.74
CA ILE A 550 1.21 -25.79 -4.75
C ILE A 550 1.71 -27.15 -4.26
N VAL A 551 2.20 -27.23 -3.02
CA VAL A 551 2.75 -28.48 -2.49
C VAL A 551 1.69 -29.45 -1.96
N ALA A 552 0.44 -29.01 -1.79
CA ALA A 552 -0.67 -29.87 -1.37
C ALA A 552 -0.95 -31.03 -2.33
N GLN A 553 -0.57 -30.87 -3.61
CA GLN A 553 -0.73 -31.90 -4.64
C GLN A 553 0.46 -32.88 -4.72
N THR A 554 1.41 -32.77 -3.79
CA THR A 554 2.64 -33.56 -3.76
C THR A 554 2.65 -34.55 -2.61
N ASP A 555 3.62 -35.47 -2.59
CA ASP A 555 3.84 -36.41 -1.48
C ASP A 555 4.35 -35.73 -0.19
N SER A 556 4.53 -34.40 -0.17
CA SER A 556 5.04 -33.64 0.98
C SER A 556 4.23 -32.35 1.22
N PRO A 557 2.94 -32.44 1.56
CA PRO A 557 2.12 -31.27 1.85
C PRO A 557 2.57 -30.56 3.13
N ILE A 558 2.51 -29.23 3.14
CA ILE A 558 2.81 -28.43 4.34
C ILE A 558 1.66 -28.58 5.33
N SER A 559 1.93 -29.16 6.51
CA SER A 559 0.97 -29.15 7.60
C SER A 559 1.05 -27.84 8.39
N PHE A 560 -0.10 -27.36 8.90
CA PHE A 560 -0.16 -26.17 9.75
C PHE A 560 0.80 -26.24 10.94
N LYS A 561 0.88 -27.41 11.60
CA LYS A 561 1.76 -27.63 12.76
C LYS A 561 3.23 -27.55 12.39
N GLU A 562 3.60 -28.08 11.23
CA GLU A 562 4.99 -28.05 10.74
C GLU A 562 5.41 -26.62 10.42
N PHE A 563 4.57 -25.88 9.69
CA PHE A 563 4.81 -24.48 9.40
C PHE A 563 4.95 -23.67 10.69
N MET A 564 3.98 -23.77 11.60
CA MET A 564 3.96 -23.06 12.88
C MET A 564 5.22 -23.31 13.73
N ARG A 565 5.76 -24.53 13.71
CA ARG A 565 6.96 -24.90 14.49
C ARG A 565 8.21 -24.12 14.06
N ILE A 566 8.25 -23.65 12.82
CA ILE A 566 9.37 -22.90 12.24
C ILE A 566 9.01 -21.41 12.17
N GLY A 567 7.82 -21.12 11.66
CA GLY A 567 7.29 -19.78 11.45
C GLY A 567 7.22 -18.95 12.74
N LEU A 568 6.64 -19.48 13.83
CA LEU A 568 6.53 -18.71 15.08
C LEU A 568 7.89 -18.31 15.66
N PRO A 569 8.87 -19.23 15.85
CA PRO A 569 10.20 -18.83 16.31
C PRO A 569 10.88 -17.82 15.38
N VAL A 570 10.79 -18.01 14.06
CA VAL A 570 11.40 -17.10 13.09
C VAL A 570 10.75 -15.71 13.18
N THR A 571 9.43 -15.65 13.31
CA THR A 571 8.68 -14.38 13.38
C THR A 571 9.10 -13.54 14.55
N TYR A 572 9.12 -14.09 15.77
CA TYR A 572 9.55 -13.31 16.94
C TYR A 572 11.04 -12.97 16.90
N LEU A 573 11.87 -13.82 16.28
CA LEU A 573 13.28 -13.55 16.06
C LEU A 573 13.48 -12.36 15.10
N THR A 574 12.79 -12.36 13.95
CA THR A 574 12.88 -11.28 12.96
C THR A 574 12.23 -9.99 13.47
N LEU A 575 11.09 -10.06 14.16
CA LEU A 575 10.46 -8.89 14.82
C LEU A 575 11.40 -8.26 15.84
N THR A 576 12.11 -9.07 16.63
CA THR A 576 13.10 -8.55 17.59
C THR A 576 14.24 -7.83 16.88
N ILE A 577 14.75 -8.39 15.78
CA ILE A 577 15.82 -7.76 14.99
C ILE A 577 15.34 -6.46 14.34
N GLY A 578 14.14 -6.48 13.74
CA GLY A 578 13.52 -5.30 13.15
C GLY A 578 13.32 -4.19 14.18
N TYR A 579 12.79 -4.53 15.36
CA TYR A 579 12.65 -3.59 16.47
C TYR A 579 13.99 -3.00 16.92
N LEU A 580 15.03 -3.83 17.11
CA LEU A 580 16.35 -3.36 17.50
C LEU A 580 16.99 -2.47 16.44
N TRP A 581 16.82 -2.80 15.16
CA TRP A 581 17.28 -1.97 14.05
C TRP A 581 16.58 -0.61 14.04
N LEU A 582 15.25 -0.58 14.11
CA LEU A 582 14.47 0.66 14.09
C LEU A 582 14.77 1.54 15.30
N LEU A 583 14.96 0.96 16.49
CA LEU A 583 15.39 1.69 17.68
C LEU A 583 16.78 2.30 17.47
N LEU A 584 17.73 1.52 16.97
CA LEU A 584 19.09 2.00 16.69
C LEU A 584 19.10 3.10 15.62
N HIS A 585 18.31 2.94 14.57
CA HIS A 585 18.29 3.86 13.43
C HIS A 585 17.55 5.18 13.73
N PHE A 586 16.36 5.12 14.33
CA PHE A 586 15.51 6.30 14.54
C PHE A 586 15.64 6.93 15.92
N VAL A 587 15.98 6.15 16.96
CA VAL A 587 16.10 6.67 18.33
C VAL A 587 17.55 6.99 18.70
N ILE A 588 18.51 6.13 18.34
CA ILE A 588 19.92 6.33 18.71
C ILE A 588 20.65 7.22 17.71
N PHE A 589 20.50 6.97 16.41
CA PHE A 589 21.17 7.79 15.38
C PHE A 589 20.39 9.06 15.03
N GLY A 590 19.09 9.12 15.35
CA GLY A 590 18.25 10.28 15.07
C GLY A 590 18.06 10.57 13.59
N SER A 591 18.01 9.49 12.78
CA SER A 591 17.83 9.55 11.31
C SER A 591 16.46 10.07 10.92
#